data_AF-A0A949HW48-F1
#
_entry.id   AF-A0A949HW48-F1
#
_cell.length_a   1.000
_cell.length_b   1.000
_cell.length_c   1.000
_cell.angle_alpha   90.00
_cell.angle_beta   90.00
_cell.angle_gamma   90.00
#
_symmetry.space_group_name_H-M   'P 1'
#
loop_
_entity.id
_entity.type
_entity.pdbx_description
1 polymer ?
#
loop_
_entity_poly.entity_id
_entity_poly.type
_entity_poly.pdbx_seq_one_letter_code
_entity_poly.pdbx_strand_id
1 'polypeptide(L)'
;MVFLAVLAAATAEATVAVSSREMVQQDAWVRQHLLSTNHLPPFSFTYDGQPSSALLPAWKRTESDTTLDAHRLRRVLTWTTNGLRVRCVAVEYNDYPVVEWTVYLKNTGVHDTPILQDLQGLDARWARGRGPEFVLNGLKGDFTTADSYEPYRITLEPNTIKECAPLGGKSSSGPAGWPYYNLQVPGGGIILAIGWPGQWAGSFTRDAADGLRVRAGQQLTHLYLKPGEQIRAPLILLLFWRGTNVVRAQNLWRHFYLAHVIPRVNGQTPSSLTQIQVSGADTAQVEAFLKAGIKPSICWRDAGGTYTWYPSSTGPWKGDNQWLNTGTWEVDPTKYPDGFKPFSDWVHAHGMKFLLWFEPERVGDPRSWLGRHHPEWLLQGEAQGLILNEGDPSAFHWLTNHFEALIKSNGLDWYREDMNGDGPLPAWCNHDAPDRQGITENFYV
;
A
#
# COMPACT_ATOMS: atom_id res chain seq x y z
N MET A 1 47.17 -11.08 20.87
CA MET A 1 47.02 -11.84 19.61
C MET A 1 45.59 -11.62 19.13
N VAL A 2 45.38 -10.63 18.27
CA VAL A 2 44.04 -10.25 17.78
C VAL A 2 43.78 -11.11 16.54
N PHE A 3 42.81 -12.01 16.61
CA PHE A 3 42.36 -12.77 15.44
C PHE A 3 41.51 -11.84 14.56
N LEU A 4 42.13 -11.31 13.50
CA LEU A 4 41.42 -10.67 12.40
C LEU A 4 40.86 -11.78 11.52
N ALA A 5 39.57 -12.11 11.68
CA ALA A 5 38.88 -12.98 10.73
C ALA A 5 38.52 -12.14 9.50
N VAL A 6 39.32 -12.27 8.44
CA VAL A 6 38.95 -11.78 7.11
C VAL A 6 37.87 -12.73 6.59
N LEU A 7 36.60 -12.34 6.75
CA LEU A 7 35.52 -12.93 5.97
C LEU A 7 35.75 -12.50 4.51
N ALA A 8 36.31 -13.41 3.72
CA ALA A 8 36.25 -13.31 2.28
C ALA A 8 34.77 -13.28 1.90
N ALA A 9 34.28 -12.11 1.48
CA ALA A 9 32.99 -11.99 0.83
C ALA A 9 33.11 -12.77 -0.48
N ALA A 10 32.69 -14.03 -0.47
CA ALA A 10 32.35 -14.71 -1.70
C ALA A 10 31.18 -13.93 -2.29
N THR A 11 31.45 -13.11 -3.30
CA THR A 11 30.42 -12.62 -4.21
C THR A 11 29.93 -13.81 -5.01
N ALA A 12 29.10 -14.64 -4.38
CA ALA A 12 28.19 -15.46 -5.15
C ALA A 12 27.26 -14.48 -5.83
N GLU A 13 27.54 -14.17 -7.10
CA GLU A 13 26.50 -13.78 -8.04
C GLU A 13 25.50 -14.94 -8.09
N ALA A 14 24.62 -15.02 -7.08
CA ALA A 14 23.42 -15.82 -7.15
C ALA A 14 22.47 -15.05 -8.10
N THR A 15 22.84 -14.96 -9.37
CA THR A 15 21.99 -14.39 -10.41
C THR A 15 20.72 -15.23 -10.45
N VAL A 16 19.65 -14.73 -9.82
CA VAL A 16 18.34 -15.31 -9.98
C VAL A 16 17.86 -14.96 -11.38
N ALA A 17 17.98 -15.93 -12.28
CA ALA A 17 17.49 -15.83 -13.64
C ALA A 17 16.02 -16.24 -13.71
N VAL A 18 15.26 -15.51 -14.51
CA VAL A 18 13.90 -15.88 -14.94
C VAL A 18 13.99 -17.07 -15.88
N SER A 19 13.20 -18.11 -15.63
CA SER A 19 13.15 -19.27 -16.52
C SER A 19 12.02 -19.15 -17.55
N SER A 20 12.26 -19.62 -18.77
CA SER A 20 11.23 -19.69 -19.81
C SER A 20 10.01 -20.50 -19.38
N ARG A 21 10.20 -21.52 -18.52
CA ARG A 21 9.11 -22.32 -17.95
C ARG A 21 8.23 -21.55 -16.97
N GLU A 22 8.77 -20.56 -16.27
CA GLU A 22 8.01 -19.66 -15.39
C GLU A 22 7.21 -18.66 -16.24
N MET A 23 7.80 -18.11 -17.31
CA MET A 23 7.08 -17.25 -18.26
C MET A 23 5.90 -17.99 -18.89
N VAL A 24 6.12 -19.22 -19.38
CA VAL A 24 5.04 -20.06 -19.95
C VAL A 24 3.92 -20.33 -18.93
N GLN A 25 4.25 -20.44 -17.64
CA GLN A 25 3.27 -20.64 -16.57
C GLN A 25 2.42 -19.39 -16.33
N GLN A 26 3.05 -18.21 -16.30
CA GLN A 26 2.35 -16.92 -16.23
C GLN A 26 1.44 -16.73 -17.45
N ASP A 27 1.94 -16.96 -18.66
CA ASP A 27 1.15 -16.86 -19.91
C ASP A 27 -0.05 -17.82 -19.90
N ALA A 28 0.13 -19.05 -19.42
CA ALA A 28 -0.94 -20.03 -19.32
C ALA A 28 -2.01 -19.57 -18.32
N TRP A 29 -1.59 -19.02 -17.18
CA TRP A 29 -2.51 -18.47 -16.19
C TRP A 29 -3.30 -17.29 -16.74
N VAL A 30 -2.65 -16.35 -17.44
CA VAL A 30 -3.30 -15.20 -18.10
C VAL A 30 -4.30 -15.69 -19.16
N ARG A 31 -3.90 -16.61 -20.04
CA ARG A 31 -4.80 -17.18 -21.05
C ARG A 31 -6.05 -17.78 -20.41
N GLN A 32 -5.87 -18.51 -19.31
CA GLN A 32 -6.98 -19.16 -18.62
C GLN A 32 -7.91 -18.16 -17.92
N HIS A 33 -7.37 -17.19 -17.17
CA HIS A 33 -8.17 -16.36 -16.26
C HIS A 33 -8.55 -14.99 -16.82
N LEU A 34 -7.76 -14.43 -17.74
CA LEU A 34 -8.00 -13.09 -18.30
C LEU A 34 -8.52 -13.14 -19.74
N LEU A 35 -8.02 -14.07 -20.55
CA LEU A 35 -8.35 -14.12 -21.99
C LEU A 35 -9.51 -15.05 -22.33
N SER A 36 -9.67 -16.13 -21.57
CA SER A 36 -10.73 -17.10 -21.82
C SER A 36 -12.11 -16.50 -21.55
N THR A 37 -13.04 -16.71 -22.48
CA THR A 37 -14.48 -16.47 -22.26
C THR A 37 -15.18 -17.66 -21.63
N ASN A 38 -14.51 -18.81 -21.53
CA ASN A 38 -15.04 -20.06 -20.98
C ASN A 38 -14.69 -20.25 -19.50
N HIS A 39 -13.88 -19.36 -18.93
CA HIS A 39 -13.48 -19.39 -17.53
C HIS A 39 -13.86 -18.07 -16.86
N LEU A 40 -14.06 -18.14 -15.54
CA LEU A 40 -14.33 -16.95 -14.74
C LEU A 40 -13.07 -16.10 -14.60
N PRO A 41 -13.20 -14.77 -14.56
CA PRO A 41 -12.09 -13.90 -14.25
C PRO A 41 -11.59 -14.13 -12.81
N PRO A 42 -10.34 -13.71 -12.48
CA PRO A 42 -9.71 -14.01 -11.20
C PRO A 42 -10.18 -13.07 -10.08
N PHE A 43 -11.39 -12.52 -10.18
CA PHE A 43 -11.98 -11.59 -9.23
C PHE A 43 -13.46 -11.92 -9.05
N SER A 44 -14.05 -11.48 -7.94
CA SER A 44 -15.47 -11.71 -7.68
C SER A 44 -16.11 -10.55 -6.93
N PHE A 45 -17.41 -10.41 -7.11
CA PHE A 45 -18.28 -9.53 -6.34
C PHE A 45 -19.70 -10.10 -6.36
N THR A 46 -20.56 -9.60 -5.49
CA THR A 46 -22.00 -9.81 -5.51
C THR A 46 -22.67 -8.50 -5.93
N TYR A 47 -23.64 -8.57 -6.84
CA TYR A 47 -24.40 -7.41 -7.31
C TYR A 47 -25.87 -7.76 -7.37
N ASP A 48 -26.71 -6.99 -6.66
CA ASP A 48 -28.15 -7.26 -6.51
C ASP A 48 -28.43 -8.69 -6.00
N GLY A 49 -27.63 -9.14 -5.03
CA GLY A 49 -27.71 -10.49 -4.46
C GLY A 49 -27.22 -11.62 -5.39
N GLN A 50 -26.79 -11.32 -6.62
CA GLN A 50 -26.28 -12.31 -7.57
C GLN A 50 -24.75 -12.31 -7.63
N PRO A 51 -24.10 -13.49 -7.63
CA PRO A 51 -22.66 -13.55 -7.77
C PRO A 51 -22.22 -13.18 -9.19
N SER A 52 -21.13 -12.44 -9.30
CA SER A 52 -20.47 -12.08 -10.57
C SER A 52 -20.24 -13.27 -11.51
N SER A 53 -20.04 -14.48 -10.99
CA SER A 53 -19.93 -15.70 -11.79
C SER A 53 -21.19 -16.07 -12.57
N ALA A 54 -22.37 -15.68 -12.09
CA ALA A 54 -23.64 -15.83 -12.79
C ALA A 54 -23.94 -14.64 -13.73
N LEU A 55 -23.40 -13.45 -13.41
CA LEU A 55 -23.69 -12.21 -14.12
C LEU A 55 -22.78 -11.97 -15.34
N LEU A 56 -21.46 -12.01 -15.14
CA LEU A 56 -20.46 -11.60 -16.13
C LEU A 56 -20.54 -12.37 -17.45
N PRO A 57 -20.87 -13.68 -17.51
CA PRO A 57 -21.01 -14.39 -18.79
C PRO A 57 -22.09 -13.82 -19.71
N ALA A 58 -23.13 -13.18 -19.15
CA ALA A 58 -24.21 -12.57 -19.92
C ALA A 58 -23.93 -11.10 -20.30
N TRP A 59 -22.90 -10.47 -19.73
CA TRP A 59 -22.60 -9.06 -19.97
C TRP A 59 -21.75 -8.89 -21.23
N LYS A 60 -21.91 -7.74 -21.90
CA LYS A 60 -21.08 -7.41 -23.06
C LYS A 60 -19.63 -7.23 -22.59
N ARG A 61 -18.73 -8.09 -23.07
CA ARG A 61 -17.28 -8.03 -22.81
C ARG A 61 -16.57 -7.38 -24.00
N THR A 62 -15.64 -6.47 -23.70
CA THR A 62 -14.70 -5.88 -24.66
C THR A 62 -13.29 -5.95 -24.10
N GLU A 63 -12.30 -5.98 -24.98
CA GLU A 63 -10.88 -6.05 -24.60
C GLU A 63 -10.04 -5.10 -25.46
N SER A 64 -8.98 -4.55 -24.87
CA SER A 64 -8.01 -3.71 -25.57
C SER A 64 -6.63 -3.86 -24.96
N ASP A 65 -5.62 -3.87 -25.83
CA ASP A 65 -4.23 -4.01 -25.43
C ASP A 65 -3.45 -2.73 -25.73
N THR A 66 -2.48 -2.42 -24.88
CA THR A 66 -1.57 -1.28 -25.06
C THR A 66 -0.17 -1.68 -24.59
N THR A 67 0.82 -1.65 -25.48
CA THR A 67 2.23 -1.73 -25.08
C THR A 67 2.58 -0.47 -24.28
N LEU A 68 2.95 -0.62 -23.01
CA LEU A 68 3.35 0.50 -22.16
C LEU A 68 4.81 0.88 -22.40
N ASP A 69 5.66 -0.13 -22.57
CA ASP A 69 7.08 0.00 -22.86
C ASP A 69 7.64 -1.35 -23.38
N ALA A 70 8.97 -1.49 -23.44
CA ALA A 70 9.64 -2.69 -23.92
C ALA A 70 9.33 -3.95 -23.11
N HIS A 71 8.90 -3.82 -21.86
CA HIS A 71 8.72 -4.93 -20.92
C HIS A 71 7.27 -5.18 -20.50
N ARG A 72 6.39 -4.19 -20.67
CA ARG A 72 5.02 -4.24 -20.12
C ARG A 72 3.95 -4.11 -21.18
N LEU A 73 3.00 -5.05 -21.14
CA LEU A 73 1.75 -5.00 -21.90
C LEU A 73 0.60 -4.75 -20.94
N ARG A 74 -0.17 -3.68 -21.16
CA ARG A 74 -1.43 -3.44 -20.45
C ARG A 74 -2.58 -4.03 -21.24
N ARG A 75 -3.43 -4.78 -20.55
CA ARG A 75 -4.68 -5.33 -21.06
C ARG A 75 -5.84 -4.77 -20.25
N VAL A 76 -6.88 -4.32 -20.94
CA VAL A 76 -8.09 -3.81 -20.30
C VAL A 76 -9.27 -4.64 -20.74
N LEU A 77 -9.86 -5.37 -19.79
CA LEU A 77 -11.08 -6.15 -19.98
C LEU A 77 -12.24 -5.39 -19.37
N THR A 78 -13.30 -5.17 -20.14
CA THR A 78 -14.46 -4.40 -19.69
C THR A 78 -15.74 -5.20 -19.90
N TRP A 79 -16.52 -5.36 -18.84
CA TRP A 79 -17.89 -5.89 -18.87
C TRP A 79 -18.87 -4.75 -18.61
N THR A 80 -19.93 -4.68 -19.42
CA THR A 80 -20.97 -3.64 -19.29
C THR A 80 -22.36 -4.23 -19.24
N THR A 81 -23.18 -3.69 -18.34
CA THR A 81 -24.63 -3.88 -18.27
C THR A 81 -25.34 -2.51 -18.25
N ASN A 82 -26.67 -2.49 -18.11
CA ASN A 82 -27.42 -1.25 -17.93
C ASN A 82 -27.10 -0.66 -16.55
N GLY A 83 -26.25 0.38 -16.52
CA GLY A 83 -25.95 1.16 -15.31
C GLY A 83 -24.66 0.81 -14.58
N LEU A 84 -24.00 -0.31 -14.90
CA LEU A 84 -22.70 -0.67 -14.28
C LEU A 84 -21.68 -1.09 -15.33
N ARG A 85 -20.45 -0.62 -15.13
CA ARG A 85 -19.26 -1.04 -15.88
C ARG A 85 -18.21 -1.59 -14.94
N VAL A 86 -17.77 -2.81 -15.21
CA VAL A 86 -16.65 -3.46 -14.52
C VAL A 86 -15.45 -3.49 -15.45
N ARG A 87 -14.29 -3.02 -14.99
CA ARG A 87 -13.06 -2.96 -15.78
C ARG A 87 -11.91 -3.60 -15.01
N CYS A 88 -11.34 -4.68 -15.54
CA CYS A 88 -10.09 -5.27 -15.06
C CYS A 88 -8.93 -4.71 -15.90
N VAL A 89 -8.04 -3.95 -15.26
CA VAL A 89 -6.83 -3.41 -15.88
C VAL A 89 -5.66 -4.28 -15.42
N ALA A 90 -5.15 -5.12 -16.31
CA ALA A 90 -4.04 -6.02 -16.06
C ALA A 90 -2.76 -5.52 -16.74
N VAL A 91 -1.61 -5.77 -16.12
CA VAL A 91 -0.28 -5.54 -16.68
C VAL A 91 0.49 -6.85 -16.64
N GLU A 92 0.95 -7.28 -17.82
CA GLU A 92 1.79 -8.45 -18.03
C GLU A 92 3.23 -7.99 -18.26
N TYR A 93 4.17 -8.69 -17.62
CA TYR A 93 5.61 -8.43 -17.75
C TYR A 93 6.22 -9.50 -18.66
N ASN A 94 7.02 -9.09 -19.66
CA ASN A 94 7.63 -10.03 -20.61
C ASN A 94 9.05 -10.49 -20.21
N ASP A 95 9.62 -9.86 -19.19
CA ASP A 95 10.96 -10.10 -18.66
C ASP A 95 10.96 -10.74 -17.27
N TYR A 96 9.81 -10.76 -16.58
CA TYR A 96 9.56 -11.47 -15.33
C TYR A 96 8.22 -12.22 -15.41
N PRO A 97 8.07 -13.38 -14.75
CA PRO A 97 6.86 -14.20 -14.78
C PRO A 97 5.79 -13.61 -13.84
N VAL A 98 5.39 -12.38 -14.12
CA VAL A 98 4.52 -11.56 -13.27
C VAL A 98 3.31 -11.08 -14.06
N VAL A 99 2.17 -11.09 -13.40
CA VAL A 99 0.97 -10.36 -13.82
C VAL A 99 0.39 -9.64 -12.61
N GLU A 100 -0.04 -8.41 -12.82
CA GLU A 100 -0.78 -7.63 -11.83
C GLU A 100 -2.09 -7.10 -12.43
N TRP A 101 -3.09 -6.85 -11.60
CA TRP A 101 -4.32 -6.22 -12.05
C TRP A 101 -5.05 -5.44 -10.96
N THR A 102 -5.92 -4.55 -11.40
CA THR A 102 -6.88 -3.84 -10.54
C THR A 102 -8.25 -3.85 -11.21
N VAL A 103 -9.28 -4.14 -10.41
CA VAL A 103 -10.67 -4.16 -10.86
C VAL A 103 -11.36 -2.87 -10.43
N TYR A 104 -12.01 -2.21 -11.38
CA TYR A 104 -12.76 -0.97 -11.17
C TYR A 104 -14.24 -1.21 -11.45
N LEU A 105 -15.12 -0.67 -10.61
CA LEU A 105 -16.57 -0.71 -10.79
C LEU A 105 -17.07 0.73 -10.86
N LYS A 106 -17.75 1.08 -11.95
CA LYS A 106 -18.27 2.44 -12.17
C LYS A 106 -19.77 2.40 -12.44
N ASN A 107 -20.52 3.23 -11.75
CA ASN A 107 -21.89 3.53 -12.12
C ASN A 107 -21.91 4.39 -13.40
N THR A 108 -22.49 3.85 -14.47
CA THR A 108 -22.67 4.54 -15.76
C THR A 108 -24.12 4.92 -16.03
N GLY A 109 -25.02 4.69 -15.08
CA GLY A 109 -26.42 5.07 -15.14
C GLY A 109 -26.69 6.46 -14.57
N VAL A 110 -27.97 6.78 -14.42
CA VAL A 110 -28.48 8.06 -13.88
C VAL A 110 -29.15 7.91 -12.51
N HIS A 111 -29.17 6.69 -11.97
CA HIS A 111 -29.65 6.35 -10.63
C HIS A 111 -28.57 5.58 -9.87
N ASP A 112 -28.73 5.49 -8.56
CA ASP A 112 -27.90 4.64 -7.71
C ASP A 112 -27.94 3.19 -8.22
N THR A 113 -26.80 2.49 -8.14
CA THR A 113 -26.77 1.07 -8.49
C THR A 113 -27.52 0.26 -7.43
N PRO A 114 -28.01 -0.94 -7.77
CA PRO A 114 -28.18 -2.01 -6.79
C PRO A 114 -26.92 -2.21 -5.93
N ILE A 115 -27.10 -2.88 -4.78
CA ILE A 115 -26.01 -3.13 -3.83
C ILE A 115 -24.92 -3.98 -4.48
N LEU A 116 -23.69 -3.47 -4.36
CA LEU A 116 -22.43 -4.16 -4.57
C LEU A 116 -21.86 -4.57 -3.22
N GLN A 117 -21.44 -5.82 -3.11
CA GLN A 117 -20.81 -6.31 -1.90
C GLN A 117 -19.79 -7.42 -2.20
N ASP A 118 -18.99 -7.76 -1.20
CA ASP A 118 -17.97 -8.82 -1.27
C ASP A 118 -16.96 -8.62 -2.43
N LEU A 119 -16.56 -7.38 -2.73
CA LEU A 119 -15.63 -7.08 -3.81
C LEU A 119 -14.23 -7.65 -3.53
N GLN A 120 -13.88 -8.72 -4.23
CA GLN A 120 -12.58 -9.37 -4.21
C GLN A 120 -11.78 -9.03 -5.47
N GLY A 121 -10.59 -8.46 -5.29
CA GLY A 121 -9.61 -8.31 -6.36
C GLY A 121 -9.02 -9.64 -6.81
N LEU A 122 -8.95 -10.63 -5.91
CA LEU A 122 -8.55 -12.01 -6.19
C LEU A 122 -9.65 -13.00 -5.78
N ASP A 123 -10.03 -13.91 -6.66
CA ASP A 123 -10.78 -15.12 -6.36
C ASP A 123 -10.36 -16.21 -7.35
N ALA A 124 -9.40 -17.03 -6.95
CA ALA A 124 -8.79 -18.03 -7.82
C ALA A 124 -8.60 -19.36 -7.08
N ARG A 125 -8.46 -20.43 -7.87
CA ARG A 125 -8.33 -21.80 -7.36
C ARG A 125 -7.06 -22.45 -7.88
N TRP A 126 -6.39 -23.18 -7.00
CA TRP A 126 -5.31 -24.10 -7.32
C TRP A 126 -5.73 -25.50 -6.94
N ALA A 127 -5.25 -26.49 -7.68
CA ALA A 127 -5.40 -27.90 -7.36
C ALA A 127 -4.01 -28.50 -7.19
N ARG A 128 -3.80 -29.27 -6.12
CA ARG A 128 -2.52 -29.98 -5.93
C ARG A 128 -2.46 -31.30 -6.71
N GLY A 129 -3.60 -31.82 -7.17
CA GLY A 129 -3.69 -33.13 -7.79
C GLY A 129 -3.07 -34.20 -6.89
N ARG A 130 -2.17 -35.02 -7.45
CA ARG A 130 -1.43 -36.06 -6.69
C ARG A 130 -0.14 -35.55 -6.03
N GLY A 131 0.13 -34.25 -6.08
CA GLY A 131 1.32 -33.64 -5.50
C GLY A 131 1.22 -33.43 -3.97
N PRO A 132 2.30 -32.92 -3.34
CA PRO A 132 2.32 -32.58 -1.92
C PRO A 132 1.28 -31.50 -1.56
N GLU A 133 0.99 -31.36 -0.27
CA GLU A 133 0.09 -30.30 0.24
C GLU A 133 0.65 -28.90 -0.03
N PHE A 134 -0.27 -27.93 -0.03
CA PHE A 134 0.07 -26.52 -0.16
C PHE A 134 0.81 -26.04 1.09
N VAL A 135 1.82 -25.19 0.89
CA VAL A 135 2.58 -24.60 2.01
C VAL A 135 2.58 -23.09 1.85
N LEU A 136 2.09 -22.39 2.86
CA LEU A 136 2.07 -20.94 2.93
C LEU A 136 3.26 -20.44 3.75
N ASN A 137 4.13 -19.66 3.12
CA ASN A 137 5.18 -18.91 3.82
C ASN A 137 4.80 -17.43 3.83
N GLY A 138 4.89 -16.79 4.99
CA GLY A 138 4.57 -15.37 5.15
C GLY A 138 5.34 -14.77 6.32
N LEU A 139 5.07 -13.50 6.60
CA LEU A 139 5.53 -12.82 7.81
C LEU A 139 4.30 -12.43 8.62
N LYS A 140 4.45 -12.24 9.93
CA LYS A 140 3.48 -11.47 10.71
C LYS A 140 3.48 -10.00 10.23
N GLY A 141 2.40 -9.28 10.48
CA GLY A 141 2.42 -7.82 10.32
C GLY A 141 3.16 -7.13 11.47
N ASP A 142 2.92 -5.84 11.64
CA ASP A 142 3.45 -5.03 12.72
C ASP A 142 2.38 -4.77 13.79
N PHE A 143 2.73 -5.04 15.03
CA PHE A 143 1.89 -4.77 16.19
C PHE A 143 2.78 -4.33 17.37
N THR A 144 3.94 -3.73 17.05
CA THR A 144 4.87 -3.09 17.99
C THR A 144 5.43 -4.03 19.06
N THR A 145 5.71 -5.26 18.65
CA THR A 145 6.27 -6.31 19.51
C THR A 145 7.55 -6.88 18.92
N ALA A 146 8.31 -7.62 19.75
CA ALA A 146 9.53 -8.30 19.30
C ALA A 146 9.29 -9.33 18.18
N ASP A 147 8.08 -9.86 18.05
CA ASP A 147 7.68 -10.81 17.01
C ASP A 147 7.00 -10.15 15.79
N SER A 148 6.97 -8.82 15.72
CA SER A 148 6.55 -8.12 14.51
C SER A 148 7.45 -8.53 13.33
N TYR A 149 6.84 -8.78 12.17
CA TYR A 149 7.50 -9.32 10.97
C TYR A 149 8.16 -10.70 11.11
N GLU A 150 7.87 -11.46 12.18
CA GLU A 150 8.39 -12.82 12.33
C GLU A 150 7.91 -13.72 11.17
N PRO A 151 8.80 -14.46 10.50
CA PRO A 151 8.41 -15.39 9.44
C PRO A 151 7.66 -16.60 10.00
N TYR A 152 6.66 -17.06 9.25
CA TYR A 152 5.96 -18.30 9.53
C TYR A 152 5.90 -19.20 8.30
N ARG A 153 5.67 -20.49 8.57
CA ARG A 153 5.42 -21.52 7.55
C ARG A 153 4.29 -22.44 8.01
N ILE A 154 3.27 -22.58 7.19
CA ILE A 154 2.07 -23.38 7.50
C ILE A 154 1.80 -24.35 6.35
N THR A 155 1.64 -25.63 6.66
CA THR A 155 1.05 -26.59 5.72
C THR A 155 -0.47 -26.45 5.78
N LEU A 156 -1.12 -26.24 4.64
CA LEU A 156 -2.57 -26.11 4.55
C LEU A 156 -3.19 -27.51 4.37
N GLU A 157 -3.41 -28.19 5.50
CA GLU A 157 -4.06 -29.50 5.54
C GLU A 157 -5.54 -29.42 5.10
N PRO A 158 -6.18 -30.53 4.68
CA PRO A 158 -7.59 -30.54 4.28
C PRO A 158 -8.51 -29.82 5.28
N ASN A 159 -9.42 -28.99 4.76
CA ASN A 159 -10.33 -28.12 5.54
C ASN A 159 -9.66 -26.97 6.31
N THR A 160 -8.37 -26.71 6.12
CA THR A 160 -7.71 -25.53 6.71
C THR A 160 -8.24 -24.25 6.09
N ILE A 161 -8.59 -23.28 6.93
CA ILE A 161 -8.86 -21.90 6.53
C ILE A 161 -7.83 -21.01 7.22
N LYS A 162 -6.98 -20.35 6.43
CA LYS A 162 -6.09 -19.30 6.93
C LYS A 162 -6.64 -17.95 6.49
N GLU A 163 -7.14 -17.18 7.45
CA GLU A 163 -7.56 -15.79 7.25
C GLU A 163 -6.44 -14.81 7.58
N CYS A 164 -6.43 -13.71 6.84
CA CYS A 164 -5.49 -12.62 6.96
C CYS A 164 -6.23 -11.29 6.79
N ALA A 165 -5.99 -10.35 7.70
CA ALA A 165 -6.47 -8.98 7.61
C ALA A 165 -5.58 -8.11 8.50
N PRO A 166 -5.31 -6.85 8.13
CA PRO A 166 -4.68 -5.92 9.02
C PRO A 166 -5.65 -5.42 10.10
N LEU A 167 -5.18 -4.55 10.99
CA LEU A 167 -6.00 -3.89 12.00
C LEU A 167 -5.97 -2.37 11.81
N GLY A 168 -7.13 -1.72 11.97
CA GLY A 168 -7.21 -0.27 12.06
C GLY A 168 -7.11 0.48 10.72
N GLY A 169 -7.13 -0.20 9.57
CA GLY A 169 -7.02 0.48 8.27
C GLY A 169 -5.60 0.87 7.89
N LYS A 170 -4.61 0.22 8.50
CA LYS A 170 -3.19 0.34 8.13
C LYS A 170 -2.73 -0.98 7.53
N SER A 171 -2.34 -0.99 6.26
CA SER A 171 -2.11 -2.20 5.46
C SER A 171 -1.26 -3.32 6.05
N SER A 172 -0.34 -3.03 6.98
CA SER A 172 0.53 -4.03 7.65
C SER A 172 0.25 -4.28 9.13
N SER A 173 -0.73 -3.62 9.72
CA SER A 173 -0.97 -3.62 11.16
C SER A 173 -1.56 -4.94 11.67
N GLY A 174 -1.17 -5.38 12.86
CA GLY A 174 -1.62 -6.62 13.48
C GLY A 174 -0.84 -7.87 13.04
N PRO A 175 -0.96 -8.98 13.78
CA PRO A 175 -0.19 -10.20 13.51
C PRO A 175 -0.53 -10.88 12.18
N ALA A 176 -1.69 -10.57 11.59
CA ALA A 176 -2.15 -11.13 10.33
C ALA A 176 -2.17 -10.11 9.17
N GLY A 177 -1.61 -8.92 9.38
CA GLY A 177 -1.66 -7.80 8.44
C GLY A 177 -0.60 -7.80 7.35
N TRP A 178 0.31 -8.77 7.25
CA TRP A 178 1.32 -8.74 6.19
C TRP A 178 0.72 -9.05 4.80
N PRO A 179 0.81 -8.15 3.79
CA PRO A 179 0.10 -8.29 2.53
C PRO A 179 0.87 -9.07 1.44
N TYR A 180 1.90 -9.85 1.81
CA TYR A 180 2.69 -10.66 0.89
C TYR A 180 2.75 -12.12 1.32
N TYR A 181 2.56 -13.04 0.38
CA TYR A 181 2.54 -14.49 0.65
C TYR A 181 3.32 -15.25 -0.40
N ASN A 182 4.17 -16.19 0.03
CA ASN A 182 4.77 -17.18 -0.87
C ASN A 182 4.06 -18.52 -0.69
N LEU A 183 3.10 -18.78 -1.59
CA LEU A 183 2.32 -20.01 -1.64
C LEU A 183 3.05 -21.03 -2.52
N GLN A 184 3.49 -22.11 -1.90
CA GLN A 184 4.03 -23.27 -2.59
C GLN A 184 2.89 -24.19 -3.05
N VAL A 185 2.95 -24.60 -4.31
CA VAL A 185 2.10 -25.62 -4.93
C VAL A 185 3.00 -26.73 -5.48
N PRO A 186 2.47 -27.91 -5.85
CA PRO A 186 3.29 -28.94 -6.47
C PRO A 186 4.10 -28.45 -7.68
N GLY A 187 5.43 -28.56 -7.59
CA GLY A 187 6.36 -28.18 -8.66
C GLY A 187 6.73 -26.70 -8.75
N GLY A 188 6.27 -25.85 -7.83
CA GLY A 188 6.56 -24.42 -7.83
C GLY A 188 5.72 -23.62 -6.83
N GLY A 189 5.26 -22.45 -7.24
CA GLY A 189 4.39 -21.63 -6.41
C GLY A 189 4.07 -20.28 -7.04
N ILE A 190 3.42 -19.46 -6.24
CA ILE A 190 3.21 -18.04 -6.51
C ILE A 190 3.73 -17.20 -5.34
N ILE A 191 4.21 -15.99 -5.63
CA ILE A 191 4.26 -14.91 -4.65
C ILE A 191 3.07 -14.00 -4.95
N LEU A 192 2.18 -13.87 -3.97
CA LEU A 192 1.01 -13.00 -3.99
C LEU A 192 1.34 -11.71 -3.23
N ALA A 193 1.02 -10.55 -3.82
CA ALA A 193 0.99 -9.26 -3.15
C ALA A 193 -0.40 -8.63 -3.25
N ILE A 194 -0.88 -8.04 -2.14
CA ILE A 194 -2.13 -7.29 -2.05
C ILE A 194 -1.80 -5.81 -1.91
N GLY A 195 -1.98 -5.04 -2.98
CA GLY A 195 -1.74 -3.61 -3.03
C GLY A 195 -2.96 -2.80 -2.58
N TRP A 196 -3.14 -2.68 -1.27
CA TRP A 196 -4.15 -1.85 -0.63
C TRP A 196 -3.59 -1.21 0.66
N PRO A 197 -3.41 0.12 0.72
CA PRO A 197 -2.86 0.79 1.91
C PRO A 197 -3.85 0.82 3.10
N GLY A 198 -5.14 0.54 2.88
CA GLY A 198 -6.18 0.48 3.91
C GLY A 198 -6.44 -0.91 4.51
N GLN A 199 -7.71 -1.19 4.82
CA GLN A 199 -8.23 -2.40 5.42
C GLN A 199 -8.63 -3.45 4.36
N TRP A 200 -7.76 -4.45 4.16
CA TRP A 200 -8.02 -5.57 3.25
C TRP A 200 -8.34 -6.86 4.01
N ALA A 201 -8.95 -7.83 3.34
CA ALA A 201 -9.07 -9.19 3.86
C ALA A 201 -8.67 -10.19 2.79
N GLY A 202 -8.01 -11.26 3.21
CA GLY A 202 -7.62 -12.37 2.37
C GLY A 202 -7.81 -13.71 3.06
N SER A 203 -8.01 -14.76 2.27
CA SER A 203 -8.16 -16.11 2.79
C SER A 203 -7.54 -17.16 1.88
N PHE A 204 -7.02 -18.20 2.51
CA PHE A 204 -6.54 -19.44 1.89
C PHE A 204 -7.41 -20.58 2.43
N THR A 205 -8.37 -21.04 1.63
CA THR A 205 -9.36 -22.07 2.01
C THR A 205 -9.04 -23.37 1.29
N ARG A 206 -8.46 -24.32 2.03
CA ARG A 206 -8.18 -25.67 1.57
C ARG A 206 -9.45 -26.52 1.71
N ASP A 207 -9.92 -27.11 0.61
CA ASP A 207 -11.07 -28.02 0.66
C ASP A 207 -10.70 -29.42 1.22
N ALA A 208 -11.69 -30.32 1.30
CA ALA A 208 -11.47 -31.69 1.76
C ALA A 208 -10.74 -32.59 0.72
N ALA A 209 -10.71 -32.18 -0.55
CA ALA A 209 -10.19 -32.94 -1.67
C ALA A 209 -8.76 -32.50 -2.01
N ASP A 210 -8.55 -31.75 -3.09
CA ASP A 210 -7.24 -31.29 -3.55
C ASP A 210 -7.18 -29.79 -3.89
N GLY A 211 -8.27 -29.05 -3.67
CA GLY A 211 -8.41 -27.65 -4.04
C GLY A 211 -8.02 -26.68 -2.92
N LEU A 212 -7.48 -25.54 -3.34
CA LEU A 212 -7.22 -24.36 -2.53
C LEU A 212 -7.85 -23.16 -3.22
N ARG A 213 -8.79 -22.49 -2.55
CA ARG A 213 -9.33 -21.19 -3.00
C ARG A 213 -8.57 -20.07 -2.28
N VAL A 214 -8.09 -19.10 -3.03
CA VAL A 214 -7.47 -17.89 -2.49
C VAL A 214 -8.35 -16.69 -2.84
N ARG A 215 -8.71 -15.90 -1.83
CA ARG A 215 -9.44 -14.64 -2.00
C ARG A 215 -8.67 -13.47 -1.41
N ALA A 216 -8.81 -12.29 -2.00
CA ALA A 216 -8.32 -11.04 -1.43
C ALA A 216 -9.15 -9.85 -1.95
N GLY A 217 -9.54 -8.94 -1.06
CA GLY A 217 -10.36 -7.78 -1.37
C GLY A 217 -10.29 -6.70 -0.29
N GLN A 218 -10.97 -5.57 -0.50
CA GLN A 218 -11.28 -4.66 0.61
C GLN A 218 -12.15 -5.42 1.61
N GLN A 219 -11.84 -5.33 2.91
CA GLN A 219 -12.44 -6.24 3.89
C GLN A 219 -13.96 -6.13 3.93
N LEU A 220 -14.48 -4.90 3.86
CA LEU A 220 -15.90 -4.61 3.88
C LEU A 220 -16.28 -3.83 2.64
N THR A 221 -17.21 -4.38 1.87
CA THR A 221 -17.97 -3.65 0.85
C THR A 221 -19.41 -4.10 0.96
N HIS A 222 -20.31 -3.16 1.21
CA HIS A 222 -21.76 -3.30 1.10
C HIS A 222 -22.31 -1.92 0.78
N LEU A 223 -22.33 -1.59 -0.51
CA LEU A 223 -22.53 -0.24 -0.98
C LEU A 223 -23.32 -0.18 -2.30
N TYR A 224 -24.10 0.86 -2.50
CA TYR A 224 -24.45 1.32 -3.85
C TYR A 224 -23.44 2.37 -4.33
N LEU A 225 -23.35 2.54 -5.65
CA LEU A 225 -22.63 3.65 -6.28
C LEU A 225 -23.63 4.69 -6.79
N LYS A 226 -23.43 5.97 -6.46
CA LYS A 226 -24.16 7.09 -7.07
C LYS A 226 -23.79 7.27 -8.54
N PRO A 227 -24.62 7.95 -9.36
CA PRO A 227 -24.30 8.24 -10.75
C PRO A 227 -22.89 8.85 -10.90
N GLY A 228 -22.06 8.20 -11.70
CA GLY A 228 -20.68 8.65 -11.97
C GLY A 228 -19.63 8.19 -10.96
N GLU A 229 -20.01 7.71 -9.77
CA GLU A 229 -19.06 7.15 -8.79
C GLU A 229 -18.35 5.91 -9.34
N GLN A 230 -17.08 5.77 -8.95
CA GLN A 230 -16.24 4.64 -9.31
C GLN A 230 -15.42 4.22 -8.09
N ILE A 231 -15.40 2.93 -7.82
CA ILE A 231 -14.56 2.30 -6.79
C ILE A 231 -13.58 1.31 -7.44
N ARG A 232 -12.60 0.85 -6.67
CA ARG A 232 -11.66 -0.21 -7.08
C ARG A 232 -11.46 -1.27 -6.01
N ALA A 233 -11.12 -2.48 -6.43
CA ALA A 233 -10.56 -3.50 -5.53
C ALA A 233 -9.06 -3.21 -5.26
N PRO A 234 -8.44 -3.89 -4.27
CA PRO A 234 -6.99 -3.98 -4.16
C PRO A 234 -6.31 -4.35 -5.47
N LEU A 235 -5.12 -3.78 -5.70
CA LEU A 235 -4.24 -4.32 -6.75
C LEU A 235 -3.79 -5.71 -6.32
N ILE A 236 -3.86 -6.68 -7.22
CA ILE A 236 -3.35 -8.03 -6.99
C ILE A 236 -2.19 -8.26 -7.92
N LEU A 237 -1.09 -8.79 -7.39
CA LEU A 237 0.07 -9.19 -8.18
C LEU A 237 0.44 -10.63 -7.88
N LEU A 238 0.64 -11.42 -8.93
CA LEU A 238 1.12 -12.80 -8.88
C LEU A 238 2.46 -12.93 -9.61
N LEU A 239 3.48 -13.40 -8.89
CA LEU A 239 4.75 -13.83 -9.47
C LEU A 239 4.83 -15.35 -9.45
N PHE A 240 5.00 -15.98 -10.61
CA PHE A 240 5.07 -17.44 -10.75
C PHE A 240 6.51 -17.93 -10.66
N TRP A 241 6.74 -18.99 -9.88
CA TRP A 241 8.06 -19.57 -9.71
C TRP A 241 8.02 -21.10 -9.73
N ARG A 242 9.13 -21.74 -10.09
CA ARG A 242 9.25 -23.20 -10.19
C ARG A 242 10.29 -23.82 -9.27
N GLY A 243 10.09 -25.11 -9.00
CA GLY A 243 10.96 -25.91 -8.14
C GLY A 243 10.52 -25.88 -6.68
N THR A 244 11.46 -26.14 -5.77
CA THR A 244 11.20 -26.21 -4.32
C THR A 244 11.98 -25.17 -3.52
N ASN A 245 12.82 -24.37 -4.19
CA ASN A 245 13.68 -23.38 -3.54
C ASN A 245 12.94 -22.05 -3.32
N VAL A 246 12.34 -21.91 -2.14
CA VAL A 246 11.60 -20.72 -1.70
C VAL A 246 12.49 -19.48 -1.63
N VAL A 247 13.77 -19.63 -1.26
CA VAL A 247 14.73 -18.52 -1.21
C VAL A 247 15.00 -17.97 -2.61
N ARG A 248 15.15 -18.84 -3.63
CA ARG A 248 15.24 -18.40 -5.03
C ARG A 248 13.99 -17.62 -5.43
N ALA A 249 12.80 -18.10 -5.09
CA ALA A 249 11.55 -17.40 -5.40
C ALA A 249 11.48 -16.00 -4.76
N GLN A 250 11.89 -15.88 -3.49
CA GLN A 250 11.96 -14.59 -2.80
C GLN A 250 13.01 -13.65 -3.41
N ASN A 251 14.14 -14.18 -3.86
CA ASN A 251 15.14 -13.36 -4.58
C ASN A 251 14.64 -12.96 -5.97
N LEU A 252 13.85 -13.81 -6.65
CA LEU A 252 13.18 -13.45 -7.91
C LEU A 252 12.22 -12.28 -7.69
N TRP A 253 11.45 -12.31 -6.58
CA TRP A 253 10.63 -11.18 -6.15
C TRP A 253 11.44 -9.91 -5.91
N ARG A 254 12.56 -9.98 -5.17
CA ARG A 254 13.42 -8.81 -4.92
C ARG A 254 13.95 -8.21 -6.22
N HIS A 255 14.35 -9.05 -7.18
CA HIS A 255 14.81 -8.60 -8.49
C HIS A 255 13.69 -7.92 -9.28
N PHE A 256 12.50 -8.51 -9.31
CA PHE A 256 11.32 -7.90 -9.91
C PHE A 256 10.99 -6.54 -9.26
N TYR A 257 10.98 -6.48 -7.93
CA TYR A 257 10.69 -5.26 -7.18
C TYR A 257 11.68 -4.13 -7.53
N LEU A 258 12.98 -4.43 -7.59
CA LEU A 258 14.01 -3.46 -7.98
C LEU A 258 13.93 -3.05 -9.46
N ALA A 259 13.50 -3.96 -10.34
CA ALA A 259 13.37 -3.67 -11.76
C ALA A 259 12.16 -2.78 -12.05
N HIS A 260 11.01 -3.11 -11.47
CA HIS A 260 9.70 -2.64 -11.93
C HIS A 260 8.83 -1.90 -10.91
N VAL A 261 9.10 -2.07 -9.60
CA VAL A 261 8.21 -1.54 -8.54
C VAL A 261 8.81 -0.34 -7.82
N ILE A 262 10.09 -0.41 -7.46
CA ILE A 262 10.73 0.68 -6.70
C ILE A 262 10.72 1.99 -7.50
N PRO A 263 10.35 3.13 -6.90
CA PRO A 263 10.40 4.43 -7.57
C PRO A 263 11.81 4.72 -8.10
N ARG A 264 11.89 5.38 -9.25
CA ARG A 264 13.17 5.79 -9.85
C ARG A 264 13.33 7.30 -9.78
N VAL A 265 14.46 7.76 -9.28
CA VAL A 265 14.87 9.17 -9.33
C VAL A 265 15.89 9.30 -10.44
N ASN A 266 15.57 10.07 -11.48
CA ASN A 266 16.41 10.22 -12.68
C ASN A 266 16.82 8.86 -13.31
N GLY A 267 15.89 7.91 -13.34
CA GLY A 267 16.11 6.57 -13.91
C GLY A 267 16.84 5.57 -12.99
N GLN A 268 17.35 6.01 -11.84
CA GLN A 268 18.09 5.17 -10.90
C GLN A 268 17.23 4.78 -9.69
N THR A 269 17.49 3.59 -9.15
CA THR A 269 16.93 3.19 -7.85
C THR A 269 17.56 4.05 -6.74
N PRO A 270 16.83 4.40 -5.67
CA PRO A 270 17.40 5.14 -4.54
C PRO A 270 18.64 4.42 -3.97
N SER A 271 19.71 5.17 -3.71
CA SER A 271 20.90 4.66 -3.03
C SER A 271 20.69 4.62 -1.52
N SER A 272 21.56 3.92 -0.79
CA SER A 272 21.63 4.06 0.66
C SER A 272 21.97 5.51 1.05
N LEU A 273 21.35 6.00 2.12
CA LEU A 273 21.51 7.37 2.61
C LEU A 273 21.79 7.34 4.10
N THR A 274 22.65 8.25 4.55
CA THR A 274 22.91 8.49 5.98
C THR A 274 22.07 9.68 6.43
N GLN A 275 21.44 9.59 7.60
CA GLN A 275 20.65 10.68 8.15
C GLN A 275 20.99 10.95 9.61
N ILE A 276 20.88 12.22 10.00
CA ILE A 276 20.95 12.66 11.40
C ILE A 276 19.69 13.44 11.75
N GLN A 277 19.22 13.30 12.98
CA GLN A 277 18.11 14.11 13.48
C GLN A 277 18.64 15.49 13.93
N VAL A 278 17.91 16.55 13.60
CA VAL A 278 18.27 17.95 13.88
C VAL A 278 17.08 18.76 14.39
N SER A 279 17.33 19.96 14.90
CA SER A 279 16.28 20.94 15.23
C SER A 279 15.70 21.64 14.00
N GLY A 280 16.50 21.77 12.93
CA GLY A 280 16.14 22.52 11.74
C GLY A 280 16.25 24.06 11.87
N ALA A 281 16.75 24.59 12.99
CA ALA A 281 16.92 26.05 13.17
C ALA A 281 18.39 26.50 13.28
N ASP A 282 19.24 25.66 13.85
CA ASP A 282 20.65 25.99 14.13
C ASP A 282 21.55 24.91 13.52
N THR A 283 22.65 25.37 12.93
CA THR A 283 23.64 24.54 12.24
C THR A 283 24.60 23.86 13.21
N ALA A 284 24.68 24.30 14.48
CA ALA A 284 25.67 23.82 15.45
C ALA A 284 25.71 22.29 15.61
N GLN A 285 24.53 21.62 15.61
CA GLN A 285 24.46 20.16 15.68
C GLN A 285 25.09 19.50 14.44
N VAL A 286 24.75 20.00 13.26
CA VAL A 286 25.28 19.48 11.99
C VAL A 286 26.79 19.72 11.90
N GLU A 287 27.25 20.91 12.29
CA GLU A 287 28.67 21.23 12.35
C GLU A 287 29.45 20.32 13.30
N ALA A 288 28.85 19.90 14.43
CA ALA A 288 29.49 18.95 15.33
C ALA A 288 29.72 17.58 14.64
N PHE A 289 28.73 17.07 13.88
CA PHE A 289 28.90 15.86 13.08
C PHE A 289 29.99 16.05 12.01
N LEU A 290 29.98 17.18 11.29
CA LEU A 290 30.99 17.47 10.27
C LEU A 290 32.40 17.55 10.87
N LYS A 291 32.57 18.19 12.04
CA LYS A 291 33.85 18.26 12.77
C LYS A 291 34.33 16.89 13.23
N ALA A 292 33.41 15.97 13.52
CA ALA A 292 33.71 14.57 13.83
C ALA A 292 33.99 13.70 12.59
N GLY A 293 33.98 14.28 11.38
CA GLY A 293 34.18 13.55 10.13
C GLY A 293 32.95 12.77 9.64
N ILE A 294 31.78 13.01 10.23
CA ILE A 294 30.52 12.38 9.85
C ILE A 294 29.75 13.35 8.94
N LYS A 295 29.73 13.08 7.64
CA LYS A 295 28.91 13.82 6.68
C LYS A 295 27.61 13.07 6.38
N PRO A 296 26.45 13.49 6.93
CA PRO A 296 25.18 12.88 6.60
C PRO A 296 24.76 13.21 5.16
N SER A 297 23.91 12.38 4.58
CA SER A 297 23.21 12.70 3.33
C SER A 297 22.00 13.61 3.59
N ILE A 298 21.33 13.39 4.72
CA ILE A 298 20.08 14.07 5.10
C ILE A 298 20.17 14.59 6.55
N CYS A 299 19.79 15.84 6.74
CA CYS A 299 19.42 16.40 8.03
C CYS A 299 17.90 16.28 8.19
N TRP A 300 17.43 15.59 9.22
CA TRP A 300 16.01 15.27 9.42
C TRP A 300 15.44 15.99 10.63
N ARG A 301 14.39 16.78 10.41
CA ARG A 301 13.57 17.35 11.47
C ARG A 301 12.31 16.51 11.68
N ASP A 302 12.21 15.88 12.84
CA ASP A 302 11.03 15.10 13.24
C ASP A 302 9.92 15.98 13.85
N ALA A 303 8.79 15.37 14.23
CA ALA A 303 7.61 16.03 14.81
C ALA A 303 7.98 16.96 15.96
N GLY A 304 8.85 16.50 16.87
CA GLY A 304 9.52 17.31 17.88
C GLY A 304 9.02 17.15 19.32
N GLY A 305 8.18 16.17 19.65
CA GLY A 305 7.74 15.91 21.05
C GLY A 305 7.12 17.15 21.72
N THR A 306 7.81 17.72 22.71
CA THR A 306 7.46 18.97 23.40
C THR A 306 7.88 20.25 22.65
N TYR A 307 8.75 20.14 21.66
CA TYR A 307 9.27 21.24 20.86
C TYR A 307 8.98 20.98 19.38
N THR A 308 7.71 21.01 19.00
CA THR A 308 7.26 20.74 17.63
C THR A 308 7.72 21.82 16.64
N TRP A 309 7.85 21.46 15.36
CA TRP A 309 8.14 22.44 14.31
C TRP A 309 6.94 23.34 13.96
N TYR A 310 5.73 22.89 14.26
CA TYR A 310 4.47 23.62 14.06
C TYR A 310 3.84 24.09 15.39
N PRO A 311 2.90 25.05 15.35
CA PRO A 311 2.17 25.50 16.54
C PRO A 311 1.38 24.36 17.18
N SER A 312 1.66 24.08 18.45
CA SER A 312 1.00 23.01 19.22
C SER A 312 0.63 23.41 20.65
N SER A 313 1.12 24.55 21.14
CA SER A 313 1.02 24.97 22.54
C SER A 313 -0.42 25.18 23.02
N THR A 314 -1.31 25.59 22.12
CA THR A 314 -2.72 25.83 22.41
C THR A 314 -3.59 24.58 22.33
N GLY A 315 -3.10 23.49 21.73
CA GLY A 315 -3.87 22.28 21.47
C GLY A 315 -4.19 21.47 22.73
N PRO A 316 -5.10 20.47 22.64
CA PRO A 316 -5.52 19.65 23.79
C PRO A 316 -4.39 18.82 24.40
N TRP A 317 -3.42 18.36 23.60
CA TRP A 317 -2.33 17.52 24.08
C TRP A 317 -1.22 18.35 24.72
N LYS A 318 -0.68 17.87 25.85
CA LYS A 318 0.35 18.54 26.66
C LYS A 318 1.52 17.61 26.96
N GLY A 319 2.64 18.17 27.42
CA GLY A 319 3.86 17.42 27.70
C GLY A 319 4.39 16.71 26.45
N ASP A 320 4.89 15.49 26.62
CA ASP A 320 5.49 14.70 25.53
C ASP A 320 4.52 14.36 24.41
N ASN A 321 3.20 14.52 24.63
CA ASN A 321 2.17 14.30 23.62
C ASN A 321 1.82 15.55 22.80
N GLN A 322 2.50 16.68 22.99
CA GLN A 322 2.19 17.91 22.24
C GLN A 322 2.28 17.76 20.72
N TRP A 323 3.11 16.84 20.22
CA TRP A 323 3.19 16.48 18.80
C TRP A 323 1.92 15.80 18.24
N LEU A 324 0.97 15.41 19.10
CA LEU A 324 -0.33 14.96 18.62
C LEU A 324 -1.22 16.12 18.16
N ASN A 325 -0.91 17.39 18.49
CA ASN A 325 -1.70 18.57 18.11
C ASN A 325 -1.52 18.97 16.63
N THR A 326 -1.75 18.05 15.70
CA THR A 326 -1.66 18.25 14.25
C THR A 326 -2.90 18.95 13.69
N GLY A 327 -2.83 19.43 12.44
CA GLY A 327 -4.00 19.93 11.68
C GLY A 327 -3.92 21.38 11.14
N THR A 328 -2.88 22.15 11.47
CA THR A 328 -2.63 23.48 10.85
C THR A 328 -1.51 23.41 9.82
N TRP A 329 -0.48 22.61 10.08
CA TRP A 329 0.69 22.44 9.20
C TRP A 329 1.33 23.75 8.76
N GLU A 330 1.70 24.61 9.70
CA GLU A 330 2.47 25.82 9.45
C GLU A 330 3.77 25.77 10.25
N VAL A 331 4.84 26.36 9.73
CA VAL A 331 6.07 26.52 10.51
C VAL A 331 5.79 27.50 11.65
N ASP A 332 6.08 27.11 12.89
CA ASP A 332 5.82 27.95 14.07
C ASP A 332 6.69 29.22 14.04
N PRO A 333 6.11 30.41 13.79
CA PRO A 333 6.90 31.64 13.60
C PRO A 333 7.53 32.12 14.92
N THR A 334 7.08 31.63 16.07
CA THR A 334 7.70 31.95 17.36
C THR A 334 9.02 31.19 17.53
N LYS A 335 9.08 29.97 17.00
CA LYS A 335 10.26 29.09 17.09
C LYS A 335 11.20 29.25 15.90
N TYR A 336 10.65 29.51 14.71
CA TYR A 336 11.36 29.62 13.44
C TYR A 336 10.87 30.89 12.72
N PRO A 337 11.27 32.09 13.18
CA PRO A 337 10.77 33.36 12.65
C PRO A 337 11.07 33.56 11.16
N ASP A 338 12.17 32.99 10.66
CA ASP A 338 12.58 33.02 9.26
C ASP A 338 12.22 31.74 8.49
N GLY A 339 11.40 30.86 9.09
CA GLY A 339 11.09 29.54 8.57
C GLY A 339 12.30 28.60 8.54
N PHE A 340 12.24 27.57 7.70
CA PHE A 340 13.35 26.61 7.53
C PHE A 340 14.30 26.96 6.39
N LYS A 341 13.97 27.94 5.55
CA LYS A 341 14.74 28.26 4.34
C LYS A 341 16.21 28.61 4.62
N PRO A 342 16.55 29.41 5.66
CA PRO A 342 17.94 29.68 5.98
C PRO A 342 18.72 28.42 6.35
N PHE A 343 18.10 27.51 7.10
CA PHE A 343 18.71 26.25 7.49
C PHE A 343 18.90 25.32 6.29
N SER A 344 17.87 25.15 5.45
CA SER A 344 17.97 24.30 4.27
C SER A 344 18.99 24.84 3.26
N ASP A 345 19.07 26.15 3.05
CA ASP A 345 20.10 26.77 2.21
C ASP A 345 21.51 26.49 2.71
N TRP A 346 21.73 26.56 4.03
CA TRP A 346 23.01 26.22 4.62
C TRP A 346 23.32 24.72 4.44
N VAL A 347 22.34 23.84 4.66
CA VAL A 347 22.47 22.38 4.46
C VAL A 347 22.82 22.06 3.00
N HIS A 348 22.16 22.72 2.04
CA HIS A 348 22.42 22.58 0.61
C HIS A 348 23.81 23.09 0.23
N ALA A 349 24.26 24.23 0.78
CA ALA A 349 25.60 24.75 0.55
C ALA A 349 26.72 23.79 1.01
N HIS A 350 26.41 22.89 1.95
CA HIS A 350 27.31 21.83 2.41
C HIS A 350 27.13 20.49 1.66
N GLY A 351 26.27 20.46 0.63
CA GLY A 351 26.01 19.29 -0.20
C GLY A 351 25.23 18.19 0.52
N MET A 352 24.38 18.58 1.48
CA MET A 352 23.47 17.69 2.20
C MET A 352 22.02 18.06 1.83
N LYS A 353 21.05 17.26 2.28
CA LYS A 353 19.62 17.46 2.03
C LYS A 353 18.84 17.69 3.32
N PHE A 354 17.66 18.31 3.22
CA PHE A 354 16.78 18.53 4.37
C PHE A 354 15.48 17.71 4.26
N LEU A 355 15.13 17.01 5.34
CA LEU A 355 13.92 16.22 5.50
C LEU A 355 13.05 16.82 6.61
N LEU A 356 11.74 16.94 6.37
CA LEU A 356 10.76 17.30 7.39
C LEU A 356 9.70 16.21 7.55
N TRP A 357 9.35 15.91 8.80
CA TRP A 357 8.27 15.01 9.19
C TRP A 357 6.90 15.70 9.13
N PHE A 358 5.89 14.94 8.73
CA PHE A 358 4.50 15.35 8.67
C PHE A 358 3.56 14.18 8.99
N GLU A 359 2.30 14.51 9.28
CA GLU A 359 1.22 13.52 9.49
C GLU A 359 -0.13 14.08 8.99
N PRO A 360 -0.26 14.29 7.68
CA PRO A 360 -1.33 15.08 7.07
C PRO A 360 -2.74 14.58 7.44
N GLU A 361 -2.89 13.27 7.55
CA GLU A 361 -4.15 12.56 7.77
C GLU A 361 -4.78 12.90 9.14
N ARG A 362 -3.98 13.10 10.19
CA ARG A 362 -4.53 13.32 11.54
C ARG A 362 -4.71 14.80 11.83
N VAL A 363 -5.85 15.14 12.42
CA VAL A 363 -6.17 16.44 13.00
C VAL A 363 -6.40 16.29 14.50
N GLY A 364 -5.31 16.37 15.27
CA GLY A 364 -5.37 16.17 16.73
C GLY A 364 -5.77 17.41 17.54
N ASP A 365 -5.68 18.63 16.99
CA ASP A 365 -6.34 19.80 17.57
C ASP A 365 -7.62 20.13 16.78
N PRO A 366 -8.83 19.92 17.35
CA PRO A 366 -10.08 20.29 16.69
C PRO A 366 -10.27 21.80 16.55
N ARG A 367 -9.38 22.62 17.16
CA ARG A 367 -9.34 24.08 16.98
C ARG A 367 -8.18 24.54 16.12
N SER A 368 -7.49 23.62 15.44
CA SER A 368 -6.54 23.92 14.37
C SER A 368 -7.21 24.72 13.23
N TRP A 369 -6.41 25.17 12.26
CA TRP A 369 -6.96 25.87 11.10
C TRP A 369 -8.02 25.02 10.39
N LEU A 370 -7.75 23.73 10.15
CA LEU A 370 -8.70 22.79 9.57
C LEU A 370 -9.97 22.69 10.40
N GLY A 371 -9.86 22.46 11.72
CA GLY A 371 -11.01 22.31 12.60
C GLY A 371 -11.91 23.55 12.68
N ARG A 372 -11.37 24.76 12.46
CA ARG A 372 -12.15 26.00 12.48
C ARG A 372 -12.79 26.37 11.14
N HIS A 373 -12.07 26.14 10.04
CA HIS A 373 -12.48 26.64 8.72
C HIS A 373 -13.09 25.57 7.84
N HIS A 374 -12.74 24.30 8.06
CA HIS A 374 -13.20 23.15 7.27
C HIS A 374 -13.62 21.95 8.13
N PRO A 375 -14.51 22.13 9.12
CA PRO A 375 -15.00 21.00 9.93
C PRO A 375 -15.72 19.94 9.08
N GLU A 376 -16.26 20.29 7.91
CA GLU A 376 -16.90 19.38 6.96
C GLU A 376 -15.92 18.37 6.33
N TRP A 377 -14.61 18.65 6.35
CA TRP A 377 -13.58 17.74 5.86
C TRP A 377 -13.11 16.74 6.92
N LEU A 378 -13.63 16.81 8.15
CA LEU A 378 -13.09 16.04 9.26
C LEU A 378 -14.01 14.88 9.64
N LEU A 379 -13.46 13.67 9.55
CA LEU A 379 -14.09 12.44 10.03
C LEU A 379 -13.81 12.27 11.54
N GLN A 380 -14.79 11.73 12.25
CA GLN A 380 -14.64 11.44 13.68
C GLN A 380 -13.71 10.24 13.85
N GLY A 381 -12.47 10.50 14.26
CA GLY A 381 -11.51 9.47 14.64
C GLY A 381 -11.70 8.99 16.08
N GLU A 382 -10.63 8.43 16.65
CA GLU A 382 -10.64 7.90 18.02
C GLU A 382 -9.92 8.83 19.00
N ALA A 383 -9.22 8.26 19.99
CA ALA A 383 -8.64 8.99 21.10
C ALA A 383 -7.63 10.06 20.69
N GLN A 384 -6.94 9.89 19.55
CA GLN A 384 -5.85 10.76 19.10
C GLN A 384 -6.32 11.96 18.25
N GLY A 385 -7.60 12.04 17.88
CA GLY A 385 -8.18 13.18 17.16
C GLY A 385 -9.06 12.80 15.98
N LEU A 386 -9.31 13.79 15.13
CA LEU A 386 -10.08 13.67 13.89
C LEU A 386 -9.19 13.18 12.74
N ILE A 387 -9.79 12.69 11.67
CA ILE A 387 -9.10 12.28 10.44
C ILE A 387 -9.54 13.21 9.30
N LEU A 388 -8.59 13.73 8.53
CA LEU A 388 -8.88 14.49 7.31
C LEU A 388 -9.47 13.55 6.26
N ASN A 389 -10.63 13.89 5.69
CA ASN A 389 -11.28 13.10 4.66
C ASN A 389 -10.58 13.31 3.31
N GLU A 390 -9.53 12.54 3.03
CA GLU A 390 -8.82 12.60 1.74
C GLU A 390 -9.66 12.11 0.55
N GLY A 391 -10.80 11.46 0.83
CA GLY A 391 -11.82 11.15 -0.19
C GLY A 391 -12.66 12.35 -0.62
N ASP A 392 -12.63 13.48 0.10
CA ASP A 392 -13.21 14.74 -0.37
C ASP A 392 -12.22 15.46 -1.31
N PRO A 393 -12.60 15.71 -2.59
CA PRO A 393 -11.69 16.32 -3.55
C PRO A 393 -11.16 17.71 -3.12
N SER A 394 -11.93 18.48 -2.36
CA SER A 394 -11.53 19.80 -1.89
C SER A 394 -10.50 19.69 -0.77
N ALA A 395 -10.71 18.77 0.17
CA ALA A 395 -9.76 18.46 1.24
C ALA A 395 -8.42 17.96 0.66
N PHE A 396 -8.48 17.01 -0.27
CA PHE A 396 -7.30 16.47 -0.94
C PHE A 396 -6.53 17.53 -1.74
N HIS A 397 -7.24 18.39 -2.48
CA HIS A 397 -6.61 19.51 -3.20
C HIS A 397 -5.99 20.54 -2.25
N TRP A 398 -6.65 20.86 -1.13
CA TRP A 398 -6.04 21.73 -0.13
C TRP A 398 -4.76 21.10 0.43
N LEU A 399 -4.82 19.83 0.83
CA LEU A 399 -3.71 19.11 1.43
C LEU A 399 -2.49 19.10 0.50
N THR A 400 -2.68 18.64 -0.74
CA THR A 400 -1.61 18.55 -1.73
C THR A 400 -0.97 19.91 -2.04
N ASN A 401 -1.77 20.96 -2.25
CA ASN A 401 -1.26 22.31 -2.51
C ASN A 401 -0.54 22.91 -1.30
N HIS A 402 -1.09 22.71 -0.10
CA HIS A 402 -0.52 23.24 1.14
C HIS A 402 0.87 22.65 1.41
N PHE A 403 1.00 21.34 1.26
CA PHE A 403 2.26 20.64 1.47
C PHE A 403 3.27 20.89 0.35
N GLU A 404 2.83 20.99 -0.92
CA GLU A 404 3.69 21.42 -2.02
C GLU A 404 4.28 22.82 -1.74
N ALA A 405 3.47 23.76 -1.26
CA ALA A 405 3.92 25.10 -0.90
C ALA A 405 4.93 25.07 0.26
N LEU A 406 4.69 24.27 1.30
CA LEU A 406 5.63 24.11 2.41
C LEU A 406 6.97 23.53 1.94
N ILE A 407 6.94 22.47 1.12
CA ILE A 407 8.14 21.84 0.57
C ILE A 407 8.97 22.85 -0.22
N LYS A 408 8.34 23.59 -1.14
CA LYS A 408 9.04 24.57 -2.00
C LYS A 408 9.57 25.76 -1.19
N SER A 409 8.74 26.36 -0.34
CA SER A 409 9.10 27.57 0.41
C SER A 409 10.22 27.32 1.43
N ASN A 410 10.30 26.12 1.98
CA ASN A 410 11.30 25.74 2.98
C ASN A 410 12.51 24.99 2.41
N GLY A 411 12.56 24.74 1.10
CA GLY A 411 13.66 24.03 0.46
C GLY A 411 13.80 22.58 0.94
N LEU A 412 12.68 21.87 1.12
CA LEU A 412 12.68 20.48 1.55
C LEU A 412 13.04 19.56 0.38
N ASP A 413 13.92 18.59 0.61
CA ASP A 413 14.29 17.56 -0.37
C ASP A 413 13.58 16.22 -0.14
N TRP A 414 13.23 15.96 1.13
CA TRP A 414 12.57 14.74 1.55
C TRP A 414 11.35 15.05 2.40
N TYR A 415 10.29 14.35 2.08
CA TYR A 415 9.02 14.37 2.78
C TYR A 415 8.89 13.04 3.52
N ARG A 416 8.69 13.10 4.84
CA ARG A 416 8.33 11.91 5.63
C ARG A 416 6.90 12.07 6.10
N GLU A 417 6.03 11.25 5.55
CA GLU A 417 4.66 11.07 6.01
C GLU A 417 4.63 10.01 7.11
N ASP A 418 3.90 10.30 8.18
CA ASP A 418 3.60 9.37 9.26
C ASP A 418 2.09 9.19 9.36
N MET A 419 1.69 8.12 10.03
CA MET A 419 0.30 7.83 10.38
C MET A 419 0.31 7.04 11.70
N ASN A 420 0.06 7.73 12.80
CA ASN A 420 0.10 7.22 14.15
C ASN A 420 -1.29 7.17 14.79
N GLY A 421 -1.41 6.32 15.81
CA GLY A 421 -2.67 5.97 16.45
C GLY A 421 -3.26 4.69 15.90
N ASP A 422 -4.54 4.48 16.19
CA ASP A 422 -5.23 3.21 15.91
C ASP A 422 -5.62 3.03 14.44
N GLY A 423 -5.26 4.00 13.59
CA GLY A 423 -5.53 3.98 12.15
C GLY A 423 -6.87 4.65 11.78
N PRO A 424 -7.13 4.86 10.49
CA PRO A 424 -8.30 5.62 10.04
C PRO A 424 -9.60 4.80 9.93
N LEU A 425 -9.53 3.46 10.09
CA LEU A 425 -10.68 2.58 9.87
C LEU A 425 -11.93 2.93 10.71
N PRO A 426 -11.83 3.24 12.01
CA PRO A 426 -13.01 3.63 12.78
C PRO A 426 -13.69 4.88 12.19
N ALA A 427 -12.89 5.85 11.73
CA ALA A 427 -13.40 7.08 11.12
C ALA A 427 -14.14 6.81 9.81
N TRP A 428 -13.60 5.92 8.97
CA TRP A 428 -14.26 5.49 7.74
C TRP A 428 -15.57 4.76 8.02
N CYS A 429 -15.55 3.75 8.89
CA CYS A 429 -16.73 2.94 9.22
C CYS A 429 -17.85 3.78 9.85
N ASN A 430 -17.51 4.73 10.72
CA ASN A 430 -18.48 5.60 11.40
C ASN A 430 -19.07 6.65 10.45
N HIS A 431 -18.41 6.96 9.33
CA HIS A 431 -18.91 7.90 8.32
C HIS A 431 -19.87 7.24 7.33
N ASP A 432 -19.70 5.94 7.06
CA ASP A 432 -20.50 5.23 6.07
C ASP A 432 -21.93 4.96 6.56
N ALA A 433 -22.92 5.24 5.69
CA ALA A 433 -24.29 4.79 5.90
C ALA A 433 -24.41 3.25 5.78
N PRO A 434 -25.47 2.61 6.32
CA PRO A 434 -25.62 1.15 6.29
C PRO A 434 -25.53 0.50 4.91
N ASP A 435 -25.97 1.19 3.86
CA ASP A 435 -25.96 0.77 2.45
C ASP A 435 -24.81 1.43 1.65
N ARG A 436 -23.78 1.91 2.36
CA ARG A 436 -22.58 2.57 1.83
C ARG A 436 -21.29 2.09 2.49
N GLN A 437 -21.31 0.96 3.18
CA GLN A 437 -20.17 0.43 3.92
C GLN A 437 -18.98 0.12 3.00
N GLY A 438 -17.82 0.67 3.33
CA GLY A 438 -16.57 0.57 2.58
C GLY A 438 -16.35 1.72 1.59
N ILE A 439 -17.31 2.64 1.40
CA ILE A 439 -17.14 3.70 0.40
C ILE A 439 -16.14 4.76 0.83
N THR A 440 -16.13 5.18 2.11
CA THR A 440 -15.24 6.24 2.58
C THR A 440 -13.78 5.80 2.44
N GLU A 441 -13.47 4.58 2.87
CA GLU A 441 -12.14 3.99 2.65
C GLU A 441 -11.77 3.92 1.17
N ASN A 442 -12.70 3.54 0.29
CA ASN A 442 -12.38 3.40 -1.14
C ASN A 442 -12.09 4.73 -1.84
N PHE A 443 -12.71 5.82 -1.38
CA PHE A 443 -12.40 7.17 -1.89
C PHE A 443 -11.16 7.76 -1.24
N TYR A 444 -10.86 7.38 0.00
CA TYR A 444 -9.64 7.77 0.69
C TYR A 444 -8.39 7.15 0.03
N VAL A 445 -8.48 5.91 -0.45
CA VAL A 445 -7.38 5.06 -0.96
C VAL A 445 -7.28 5.00 -2.48
#